data_AF-A0A1F6QBV8-F1
#
_entry.id   AF-A0A1F6QBV8-F1
#
_cell.length_a   1.000
_cell.length_b   1.000
_cell.length_c   1.000
_cell.angle_alpha   90.00
_cell.angle_beta   90.00
_cell.angle_gamma   90.00
#
_symmetry.space_group_name_H-M   'P 1'
#
loop_
_entity.id
_entity.type
_entity.pdbx_description
1 polymer ?
#
loop_
_entity_poly.entity_id
_entity_poly.type
_entity_poly.pdbx_seq_one_letter_code
_entity_poly.pdbx_strand_id
1 'polypeptide(L)'
;MKVIDFENKILFELKTVIESIIQKYSSLNISAKSRAGAEISSFLESEFVKETKDNQFLKKSEASPSGATKNPWDVMTFFCINGHEELLWIDFKAVKVSSVDSNPDIGTPDKIFNLIINGYFYLVYIFVYYEEEKDGLKFVKNREGEFVKIYFLKDISSTFRRNPKNQLQVNISAIPEKRTREEFINLLIKKIEESHRRQIHISEKALNALANGEIKTNLIKLNDISESKIKKI
;
A
#
# COMPACT_ATOMS: atom_id res chain seq x y z
N MET A 1 -14.98 13.10 22.79
CA MET A 1 -14.17 11.93 22.40
C MET A 1 -12.79 12.44 22.01
N LYS A 2 -11.68 11.87 22.50
CA LYS A 2 -10.36 12.27 22.01
C LYS A 2 -10.15 11.69 20.61
N VAL A 3 -9.35 12.35 19.77
CA VAL A 3 -9.05 11.88 18.40
C VAL A 3 -8.51 10.45 18.40
N ILE A 4 -7.67 10.10 19.39
CA ILE A 4 -7.12 8.74 19.52
C ILE A 4 -8.21 7.69 19.82
N ASP A 5 -9.22 8.04 20.62
CA ASP A 5 -10.32 7.12 20.95
C ASP A 5 -11.21 6.89 19.72
N PHE A 6 -11.45 7.96 18.96
CA PHE A 6 -12.18 7.92 17.70
C PHE A 6 -11.47 7.02 16.68
N GLU A 7 -10.16 7.23 16.49
CA GLU A 7 -9.30 6.44 15.62
C GLU A 7 -9.26 4.96 16.01
N ASN A 8 -9.12 4.66 17.30
CA ASN A 8 -9.13 3.29 17.79
C ASN A 8 -10.49 2.62 17.57
N LYS A 9 -11.59 3.36 17.72
CA LYS A 9 -12.94 2.84 17.43
C LYS A 9 -13.12 2.53 15.94
N ILE A 10 -12.63 3.38 15.04
CA ILE A 10 -12.63 3.10 13.59
C ILE A 10 -11.89 1.80 13.30
N LEU A 11 -10.64 1.65 13.76
CA LEU A 11 -9.82 0.47 13.47
C LEU A 11 -10.46 -0.80 14.06
N PHE A 12 -11.07 -0.69 15.25
CA PHE A 12 -11.80 -1.78 15.87
C PHE A 12 -12.99 -2.23 15.01
N GLU A 13 -13.88 -1.32 14.61
CA GLU A 13 -15.06 -1.67 13.79
C GLU A 13 -14.66 -2.26 12.44
N LEU A 14 -13.65 -1.69 11.78
CA LEU A 14 -13.12 -2.25 10.53
C LEU A 14 -12.54 -3.66 10.74
N LYS A 15 -11.74 -3.87 11.79
CA LYS A 15 -11.16 -5.19 12.11
C LYS A 15 -12.26 -6.22 12.35
N THR A 16 -13.30 -5.88 13.12
CA THR A 16 -14.43 -6.77 13.40
C THR A 16 -15.16 -7.20 12.13
N VAL A 17 -15.39 -6.27 11.18
CA VAL A 17 -16.01 -6.62 9.89
C VAL A 17 -15.15 -7.61 9.11
N ILE A 18 -13.85 -7.34 8.98
CA ILE A 18 -12.95 -8.21 8.21
C ILE A 18 -12.78 -9.57 8.88
N GLU A 19 -12.66 -9.63 10.20
CA GLU A 19 -12.61 -10.89 10.93
C GLU A 19 -13.91 -11.68 10.77
N SER A 20 -15.08 -11.03 10.71
CA SER A 20 -16.35 -11.69 10.42
C SER A 20 -16.38 -12.29 9.01
N ILE A 21 -15.88 -11.56 8.00
CA ILE A 21 -15.76 -12.07 6.63
C ILE A 21 -14.85 -13.30 6.59
N ILE A 22 -13.67 -13.23 7.21
CA ILE A 22 -12.72 -14.35 7.26
C ILE A 22 -13.32 -15.56 7.99
N GLN A 23 -14.10 -15.35 9.05
CA GLN A 23 -14.78 -16.44 9.75
C GLN A 23 -15.86 -17.12 8.89
N LYS A 24 -16.60 -16.34 8.09
CA LYS A 24 -17.60 -16.87 7.14
C LYS A 24 -16.95 -17.60 5.97
N TYR A 25 -15.76 -17.15 5.56
CA TYR A 25 -15.04 -17.63 4.37
C TYR A 25 -13.59 -17.98 4.71
N SER A 26 -13.38 -19.02 5.52
CA SER A 26 -12.04 -19.41 5.97
C SER A 26 -11.13 -19.88 4.83
N SER A 27 -11.72 -20.36 3.73
CA SER A 27 -11.04 -20.69 2.48
C SER A 27 -11.75 -20.09 1.27
N LEU A 28 -10.97 -19.82 0.23
CA LEU A 28 -11.44 -19.30 -1.06
C LEU A 28 -10.96 -20.23 -2.17
N ASN A 29 -11.87 -20.54 -3.11
CA ASN A 29 -11.55 -21.26 -4.34
C ASN A 29 -10.89 -20.32 -5.36
N ILE A 30 -9.78 -19.71 -4.95
CA ILE A 30 -8.94 -18.79 -5.71
C ILE A 30 -7.58 -19.46 -5.84
N SER A 31 -7.05 -19.56 -7.05
CA SER A 31 -5.73 -20.15 -7.23
C SER A 31 -4.66 -19.29 -6.55
N ALA A 32 -3.89 -19.87 -5.63
CA ALA A 32 -2.77 -19.19 -4.97
C ALA A 32 -1.54 -18.93 -5.88
N LYS A 33 -1.73 -19.08 -7.21
CA LYS A 33 -0.76 -18.77 -8.27
C LYS A 33 -0.66 -17.25 -8.50
N SER A 34 0.01 -16.82 -9.57
CA SER A 34 0.21 -15.39 -9.88
C SER A 34 -1.11 -14.59 -9.84
N ARG A 35 -1.13 -13.50 -9.06
CA ARG A 35 -2.25 -12.54 -8.85
C ARG A 35 -3.28 -12.88 -7.75
N ALA A 36 -3.05 -13.91 -6.93
CA ALA A 36 -3.93 -14.22 -5.79
C ALA A 36 -4.25 -13.01 -4.90
N GLY A 37 -3.29 -12.09 -4.71
CA GLY A 37 -3.52 -10.89 -3.89
C GLY A 37 -4.59 -9.93 -4.45
N ALA A 38 -4.68 -9.77 -5.77
CA ALA A 38 -5.70 -8.93 -6.39
C ALA A 38 -7.09 -9.60 -6.33
N GLU A 39 -7.14 -10.93 -6.47
CA GLU A 39 -8.39 -11.70 -6.34
C GLU A 39 -8.91 -11.69 -4.89
N ILE A 40 -8.02 -11.82 -3.90
CA ILE A 40 -8.39 -11.66 -2.48
C ILE A 40 -8.89 -10.23 -2.21
N SER A 41 -8.22 -9.20 -2.73
CA SER A 41 -8.69 -7.81 -2.59
C SER A 41 -10.10 -7.66 -3.16
N SER A 42 -10.32 -8.08 -4.40
CA SER A 42 -11.63 -7.98 -5.06
C SER A 42 -12.74 -8.73 -4.30
N PHE A 43 -12.41 -9.90 -3.73
CA PHE A 43 -13.31 -10.64 -2.84
C PHE A 43 -13.65 -9.83 -1.58
N LEU A 44 -12.63 -9.31 -0.88
CA LEU A 44 -12.83 -8.53 0.34
C LEU A 44 -13.58 -7.22 0.07
N GLU A 45 -13.35 -6.56 -1.06
CA GLU A 45 -14.09 -5.37 -1.49
C GLU A 45 -15.60 -5.67 -1.59
N SER A 46 -15.98 -6.74 -2.29
CA SER A 46 -17.37 -7.17 -2.43
C SER A 46 -18.00 -7.53 -1.09
N GLU A 47 -17.34 -8.38 -0.30
CA GLU A 47 -17.90 -8.84 0.98
C GLU A 47 -17.96 -7.72 2.02
N PHE A 48 -17.01 -6.80 2.05
CA PHE A 48 -17.06 -5.64 2.94
C PHE A 48 -18.30 -4.79 2.69
N VAL A 49 -18.63 -4.50 1.42
CA VAL A 49 -19.84 -3.74 1.08
C VAL A 49 -21.11 -4.46 1.53
N LYS A 50 -21.17 -5.79 1.37
CA LYS A 50 -22.32 -6.59 1.83
C LYS A 50 -22.46 -6.59 3.34
N GLU A 51 -21.37 -6.84 4.07
CA GLU A 51 -21.35 -6.90 5.53
C GLU A 51 -21.63 -5.55 6.20
N THR A 52 -21.34 -4.44 5.50
CA THR A 52 -21.54 -3.09 6.05
C THR A 52 -22.86 -2.45 5.67
N LYS A 53 -23.73 -3.12 4.88
CA LYS A 53 -25.01 -2.57 4.42
C LYS A 53 -25.89 -2.03 5.56
N ASP A 54 -25.98 -2.78 6.66
CA ASP A 54 -26.78 -2.45 7.85
C ASP A 54 -25.91 -2.19 9.09
N ASN A 55 -24.60 -1.95 8.91
CA ASN A 55 -23.67 -1.74 10.02
C ASN A 55 -23.99 -0.45 10.78
N GLN A 56 -23.83 -0.44 12.11
CA GLN A 56 -24.15 0.71 12.95
C GLN A 56 -23.32 1.96 12.63
N PHE A 57 -22.01 1.79 12.41
CA PHE A 57 -21.05 2.90 12.30
C PHE A 57 -20.53 3.09 10.88
N LEU A 58 -20.39 2.02 10.09
CA LEU A 58 -19.87 2.07 8.73
C LEU A 58 -21.03 2.20 7.75
N LYS A 59 -21.06 3.28 6.98
CA LYS A 59 -22.17 3.67 6.10
C LYS A 59 -21.67 3.95 4.69
N LYS A 60 -22.56 3.82 3.71
CA LYS A 60 -22.31 4.17 2.29
C LYS A 60 -21.01 3.53 1.76
N SER A 61 -20.78 2.27 2.10
CA SER A 61 -19.59 1.55 1.66
C SER A 61 -19.67 1.25 0.17
N GLU A 62 -18.59 1.52 -0.56
CA GLU A 62 -18.48 1.31 -1.99
C GLU A 62 -17.14 0.64 -2.33
N ALA A 63 -17.20 -0.40 -3.16
CA ALA A 63 -16.03 -1.04 -3.72
C ALA A 63 -15.48 -0.22 -4.89
N SER A 64 -14.19 -0.38 -5.17
CA SER A 64 -13.56 0.30 -6.29
C SER A 64 -14.25 -0.08 -7.62
N PRO A 65 -14.39 0.86 -8.58
CA PRO A 65 -15.01 0.54 -9.84
C PRO A 65 -14.25 -0.58 -10.58
N SER A 66 -14.96 -1.59 -11.06
CA SER A 66 -14.34 -2.71 -11.78
C SER A 66 -13.54 -2.21 -12.99
N GLY A 67 -12.28 -2.65 -13.11
CA GLY A 67 -11.37 -2.22 -14.17
C GLY A 67 -10.58 -0.93 -13.89
N ALA A 68 -10.88 -0.21 -12.80
CA ALA A 68 -10.15 1.00 -12.41
C ALA A 68 -8.84 0.66 -11.67
N THR A 69 -7.84 0.17 -12.40
CA THR A 69 -6.54 -0.28 -11.86
C THR A 69 -5.69 0.80 -11.16
N LYS A 70 -6.12 2.07 -11.19
CA LYS A 70 -5.46 3.22 -10.55
C LYS A 70 -6.34 3.91 -9.49
N ASN A 71 -7.41 3.26 -9.02
CA ASN A 71 -8.26 3.83 -7.98
C ASN A 71 -7.42 4.03 -6.68
N PRO A 72 -7.59 5.15 -5.95
CA PRO A 72 -6.74 5.43 -4.79
C PRO A 72 -7.04 4.56 -3.56
N TRP A 73 -8.14 3.83 -3.60
CA TRP A 73 -8.67 2.95 -2.55
C TRP A 73 -9.31 1.71 -3.18
N ASP A 74 -9.37 0.62 -2.43
CA ASP A 74 -10.09 -0.60 -2.80
C ASP A 74 -11.54 -0.52 -2.31
N VAL A 75 -11.75 0.03 -1.12
CA VAL A 75 -13.08 0.40 -0.60
C VAL A 75 -13.05 1.82 -0.06
N MET A 76 -14.14 2.55 -0.27
CA MET A 76 -14.46 3.74 0.53
C MET A 76 -15.68 3.48 1.40
N THR A 77 -15.71 4.10 2.58
CA THR A 77 -16.85 4.04 3.49
C THR A 77 -16.85 5.29 4.36
N PHE A 78 -17.98 5.57 5.02
CA PHE A 78 -18.08 6.64 5.99
C PHE A 78 -18.25 6.07 7.38
N PHE A 79 -17.42 6.51 8.32
CA PHE A 79 -17.58 6.21 9.74
C PHE A 79 -18.41 7.30 10.41
N CYS A 80 -19.58 6.92 10.91
CA CYS A 80 -20.57 7.82 11.47
C CYS A 80 -20.75 7.56 12.97
N ILE A 81 -20.48 8.56 13.81
CA ILE A 81 -20.71 8.48 15.26
C ILE A 81 -21.09 9.85 15.81
N ASN A 82 -22.14 9.91 16.63
CA ASN A 82 -22.59 11.14 17.30
C ASN A 82 -22.78 12.35 16.36
N GLY A 83 -23.28 12.11 15.15
CA GLY A 83 -23.49 13.15 14.14
C GLY A 83 -22.23 13.60 13.38
N HIS A 84 -21.05 13.07 13.71
CA HIS A 84 -19.84 13.22 12.92
C HIS A 84 -19.79 12.15 11.82
N GLU A 85 -19.38 12.54 10.62
CA GLU A 85 -19.17 11.66 9.46
C GLU A 85 -17.72 11.84 8.98
N GLU A 86 -16.97 10.74 8.88
CA GLU A 86 -15.57 10.75 8.44
C GLU A 86 -15.39 9.78 7.26
N LEU A 87 -14.87 10.27 6.14
CA LEU A 87 -14.52 9.42 5.00
C LEU A 87 -13.30 8.57 5.33
N LEU A 88 -13.43 7.27 5.10
CA LEU A 88 -12.36 6.31 5.19
C LEU A 88 -12.07 5.75 3.80
N TRP A 89 -10.82 5.83 3.39
CA TRP A 89 -10.28 5.02 2.30
C TRP A 89 -9.65 3.77 2.89
N ILE A 90 -9.88 2.63 2.26
CA ILE A 90 -9.36 1.33 2.66
C ILE A 90 -8.55 0.75 1.51
N ASP A 91 -7.37 0.22 1.81
CA ASP A 91 -6.49 -0.46 0.87
C ASP A 91 -6.12 -1.84 1.45
N PHE A 92 -6.57 -2.89 0.77
CA PHE A 92 -6.39 -4.29 1.15
C PHE A 92 -5.05 -4.81 0.67
N LYS A 93 -4.32 -5.45 1.58
CA LYS A 93 -3.02 -6.09 1.31
C LYS A 93 -3.08 -7.56 1.67
N ALA A 94 -3.12 -8.42 0.67
CA ALA A 94 -3.04 -9.86 0.87
C ALA A 94 -1.58 -10.35 0.87
N VAL A 95 -1.17 -11.03 1.95
CA VAL A 95 0.20 -11.47 2.16
C VAL A 95 0.26 -12.99 2.26
N LYS A 96 1.01 -13.64 1.37
CA LYS A 96 1.29 -15.09 1.48
C LYS A 96 2.26 -15.31 2.64
N VAL A 97 1.92 -16.12 3.64
CA VAL A 97 2.76 -16.29 4.84
C VAL A 97 4.14 -16.90 4.55
N SER A 98 4.25 -17.67 3.47
CA SER A 98 5.52 -18.24 3.00
C SER A 98 6.40 -17.24 2.26
N SER A 99 5.89 -16.04 1.94
CA SER A 99 6.65 -15.04 1.21
C SER A 99 7.75 -14.43 2.08
N VAL A 100 8.89 -14.13 1.44
CA VAL A 100 10.03 -13.48 2.09
C VAL A 100 9.68 -12.03 2.42
N ASP A 101 10.32 -11.51 3.46
CA ASP A 101 10.21 -10.12 3.91
C ASP A 101 10.26 -9.13 2.73
N SER A 102 9.20 -8.35 2.54
CA SER A 102 8.99 -7.54 1.33
C SER A 102 8.67 -6.08 1.66
N ASN A 103 9.02 -5.18 0.74
CA ASN A 103 8.73 -3.75 0.84
C ASN A 103 7.78 -3.35 -0.31
N PRO A 104 6.49 -3.71 -0.23
CA PRO A 104 5.54 -3.41 -1.30
C PRO A 104 5.37 -1.90 -1.50
N ASP A 105 5.00 -1.54 -2.73
CA ASP A 105 4.46 -0.22 -3.02
C ASP A 105 3.07 -0.12 -2.37
N ILE A 106 2.83 0.93 -1.60
CA ILE A 106 1.57 1.16 -0.88
C ILE A 106 0.79 2.37 -1.42
N GLY A 107 1.18 2.88 -2.59
CA GLY A 107 0.52 3.99 -3.27
C GLY A 107 1.36 5.26 -3.30
N THR A 108 0.89 6.24 -4.09
CA THR A 108 1.56 7.53 -4.24
C THR A 108 1.28 8.45 -3.05
N PRO A 109 2.17 9.40 -2.73
CA PRO A 109 1.84 10.46 -1.77
C PRO A 109 0.72 11.37 -2.28
N ASP A 110 0.56 11.53 -3.60
CA ASP A 110 -0.41 12.45 -4.21
C ASP A 110 -1.86 12.11 -3.84
N LYS A 111 -2.22 10.83 -3.74
CA LYS A 111 -3.57 10.44 -3.30
C LYS A 111 -3.85 10.90 -1.87
N ILE A 112 -2.83 10.95 -1.02
CA ILE A 112 -2.95 11.40 0.38
C ILE A 112 -3.07 12.91 0.46
N PHE A 113 -2.31 13.63 -0.37
CA PHE A 113 -2.48 15.08 -0.50
C PHE A 113 -3.88 15.43 -0.95
N ASN A 114 -4.40 14.75 -1.97
CA ASN A 114 -5.77 14.96 -2.43
C ASN A 114 -6.79 14.66 -1.33
N LEU A 115 -6.63 13.58 -0.56
CA LEU A 115 -7.53 13.27 0.55
C LEU A 115 -7.55 14.39 1.61
N ILE A 116 -6.37 14.90 1.99
CA ILE A 116 -6.21 15.97 2.99
C ILE A 116 -6.75 17.31 2.49
N ILE A 117 -6.46 17.68 1.23
CA ILE A 117 -6.93 18.92 0.61
C ILE A 117 -8.46 18.94 0.55
N ASN A 118 -9.10 17.79 0.35
CA ASN A 118 -10.56 17.66 0.34
C ASN A 118 -11.19 17.58 1.75
N GLY A 119 -10.42 17.84 2.81
CA GLY A 119 -10.93 17.93 4.19
C GLY A 119 -10.96 16.61 4.96
N TYR A 120 -10.49 15.51 4.37
CA TYR A 120 -10.46 14.18 5.01
C TYR A 120 -9.04 13.82 5.47
N PHE A 121 -8.86 12.66 6.10
CA PHE A 121 -7.51 12.27 6.56
C PHE A 121 -7.18 10.79 6.47
N TYR A 122 -8.17 9.92 6.63
CA TYR A 122 -7.90 8.53 6.97
C TYR A 122 -7.88 7.61 5.76
N LEU A 123 -6.67 7.17 5.40
CA LEU A 123 -6.43 5.94 4.63
C LEU A 123 -6.05 4.83 5.60
N VAL A 124 -6.70 3.68 5.50
CA VAL A 124 -6.49 2.49 6.33
C VAL A 124 -5.89 1.39 5.47
N TYR A 125 -4.80 0.79 5.93
CA TYR A 125 -4.31 -0.46 5.37
C TYR A 125 -4.84 -1.64 6.17
N ILE A 126 -5.41 -2.61 5.46
CA ILE A 126 -5.90 -3.86 6.04
C ILE A 126 -5.10 -5.00 5.43
N PHE A 127 -4.24 -5.61 6.24
CA PHE A 127 -3.45 -6.76 5.87
C PHE A 127 -4.16 -8.03 6.28
N VAL A 128 -4.35 -8.93 5.31
CA VAL A 128 -4.83 -10.30 5.52
C VAL A 128 -3.75 -11.28 5.08
N TYR A 129 -3.73 -12.44 5.72
CA TYR A 129 -2.69 -13.44 5.51
C TYR A 129 -3.29 -14.72 4.97
N TYR A 130 -2.60 -15.34 4.01
CA TYR A 130 -3.08 -16.56 3.38
C TYR A 130 -1.97 -17.57 3.13
N GLU A 131 -2.37 -18.83 3.00
CA GLU A 131 -1.53 -19.90 2.48
C GLU A 131 -2.27 -20.68 1.38
N GLU A 132 -1.48 -21.35 0.55
CA GLU A 132 -2.00 -22.16 -0.55
C GLU A 132 -2.54 -23.49 -0.03
N GLU A 133 -3.73 -23.87 -0.52
CA GLU A 133 -4.30 -25.20 -0.35
C GLU A 133 -4.43 -25.88 -1.73
N LYS A 134 -4.65 -27.20 -1.75
CA LYS A 134 -4.71 -28.00 -2.99
C LYS A 134 -5.65 -27.40 -4.04
N ASP A 135 -6.81 -26.93 -3.61
CA ASP A 135 -7.88 -26.42 -4.47
C ASP A 135 -8.16 -24.92 -4.26
N GLY A 136 -7.20 -24.16 -3.70
CA GLY A 136 -7.39 -22.74 -3.49
C GLY A 136 -6.43 -22.11 -2.49
N LEU A 137 -6.97 -21.29 -1.59
CA LEU A 137 -6.23 -20.69 -0.50
C LEU A 137 -7.07 -20.64 0.76
N LYS A 138 -6.41 -20.56 1.91
CA LYS A 138 -7.07 -20.30 3.19
C LYS A 138 -6.47 -19.09 3.87
N PHE A 139 -7.33 -18.36 4.58
CA PHE A 139 -6.87 -17.30 5.47
C PHE A 139 -6.23 -17.92 6.71
N VAL A 140 -5.13 -17.33 7.14
CA VAL A 140 -4.35 -17.79 8.29
C VAL A 140 -3.95 -16.63 9.17
N LYS A 141 -3.45 -16.96 10.36
CA LYS A 141 -2.89 -15.97 11.28
C LYS A 141 -1.47 -15.60 10.86
N ASN A 142 -1.09 -14.36 11.13
CA ASN A 142 0.29 -13.90 11.04
C ASN A 142 1.16 -14.46 12.19
N ARG A 143 2.44 -14.07 12.23
CA ARG A 143 3.38 -14.47 13.28
C ARG A 143 3.00 -13.98 14.69
N GLU A 144 2.14 -12.97 14.79
CA GLU A 144 1.62 -12.41 16.04
C GLU A 144 0.31 -13.09 16.47
N GLY A 145 -0.20 -14.06 15.71
CA GLY A 145 -1.42 -14.80 16.04
C GLY A 145 -2.71 -14.09 15.60
N GLU A 146 -2.62 -13.06 14.76
CA GLU A 146 -3.77 -12.28 14.26
C GLU A 146 -4.12 -12.62 12.81
N PHE A 147 -5.41 -12.69 12.48
CA PHE A 147 -5.87 -12.82 11.09
C PHE A 147 -5.75 -11.52 10.30
N VAL A 148 -5.87 -10.39 11.00
CA VAL A 148 -5.96 -9.06 10.40
C VAL A 148 -5.00 -8.12 11.12
N LYS A 149 -4.01 -7.60 10.40
CA LYS A 149 -3.19 -6.46 10.84
C LYS A 149 -3.75 -5.20 10.19
N ILE A 150 -4.12 -4.22 10.98
CA ILE A 150 -4.79 -3.00 10.51
C ILE A 150 -4.18 -1.76 11.15
N TYR A 151 -3.98 -0.72 10.35
CA TYR A 151 -3.52 0.58 10.84
C TYR A 151 -3.80 1.69 9.82
N PHE A 152 -3.89 2.92 10.29
CA PHE A 152 -3.94 4.08 9.39
C PHE A 152 -2.59 4.32 8.75
N LEU A 153 -2.54 4.79 7.51
CA LEU A 153 -1.30 5.26 6.89
C LEU A 153 -0.58 6.28 7.78
N LYS A 154 -1.32 7.12 8.53
CA LYS A 154 -0.68 8.08 9.43
C LYS A 154 0.23 7.45 10.49
N ASP A 155 -0.08 6.21 10.87
CA ASP A 155 0.63 5.43 11.87
C ASP A 155 1.66 4.47 11.23
N ILE A 156 1.97 4.64 9.94
CA ILE A 156 3.00 3.84 9.26
C ILE A 156 4.35 3.89 9.99
N SER A 157 5.11 2.79 10.01
CA SER A 157 6.46 2.80 10.59
C SER A 157 7.31 3.90 9.97
N SER A 158 8.05 4.66 10.79
CA SER A 158 8.96 5.73 10.37
C SER A 158 10.08 5.27 9.42
N THR A 159 10.26 3.96 9.26
CA THR A 159 11.17 3.33 8.30
C THR A 159 10.69 3.44 6.85
N PHE A 160 9.44 3.84 6.60
CA PHE A 160 8.94 4.03 5.25
C PHE A 160 9.75 5.05 4.45
N ARG A 161 9.73 4.89 3.13
CA ARG A 161 10.40 5.77 2.18
C ARG A 161 9.53 6.00 0.96
N ARG A 162 9.78 7.09 0.25
CA ARG A 162 9.34 7.29 -1.12
C ARG A 162 10.41 6.81 -2.10
N ASN A 163 10.06 5.92 -3.02
CA ASN A 163 10.93 5.45 -4.08
C ASN A 163 10.93 6.42 -5.30
N PRO A 164 11.83 6.24 -6.29
CA PRO A 164 11.86 7.09 -7.49
C PRO A 164 10.61 7.03 -8.38
N LYS A 165 9.80 5.98 -8.28
CA LYS A 165 8.53 5.84 -9.01
C LYS A 165 7.37 6.60 -8.36
N ASN A 166 7.66 7.51 -7.42
CA ASN A 166 6.68 8.23 -6.64
C ASN A 166 5.76 7.30 -5.81
N GLN A 167 6.24 6.13 -5.39
CA GLN A 167 5.49 5.23 -4.50
C GLN A 167 6.07 5.27 -3.09
N LEU A 168 5.19 5.26 -2.10
CA LEU A 168 5.56 4.96 -0.72
C LEU A 168 5.83 3.47 -0.60
N GLN A 169 6.84 3.11 0.18
CA GLN A 169 7.24 1.74 0.48
C GLN A 169 7.54 1.60 1.96
N VAL A 170 7.03 0.53 2.56
CA VAL A 170 7.36 0.11 3.92
C VAL A 170 7.46 -1.40 3.95
N ASN A 171 8.29 -1.93 4.84
CA ASN A 171 8.37 -3.36 5.05
C ASN A 171 7.04 -3.88 5.65
N ILE A 172 6.51 -5.00 5.14
CA ILE A 172 5.25 -5.60 5.64
C ILE A 172 5.29 -5.97 7.12
N SER A 173 6.46 -6.35 7.60
CA SER A 173 6.76 -6.73 8.98
C SER A 173 6.99 -5.51 9.88
N ALA A 174 7.09 -4.30 9.33
CA ALA A 174 7.30 -3.10 10.13
C ALA A 174 6.12 -2.84 11.06
N ILE A 175 6.42 -2.41 12.29
CA ILE A 175 5.43 -2.16 13.33
C ILE A 175 4.89 -0.74 13.16
N PRO A 176 3.55 -0.54 13.13
CA PRO A 176 2.95 0.79 13.12
C PRO A 176 3.31 1.58 14.38
N GLU A 177 3.49 2.89 14.23
CA GLU A 177 3.88 3.81 15.29
C GLU A 177 2.77 4.87 15.43
N LYS A 178 2.09 4.88 16.57
CA LYS A 178 1.01 5.85 16.83
C LYS A 178 1.54 7.28 16.80
N ARG A 179 0.85 8.15 16.07
CA ARG A 179 1.13 9.58 16.03
C ARG A 179 -0.10 10.43 15.72
N THR A 180 0.02 11.72 16.00
CA THR A 180 -0.96 12.74 15.65
C THR A 180 -0.99 13.01 14.15
N ARG A 181 -2.05 13.69 13.68
CA ARG A 181 -2.22 14.11 12.28
C ARG A 181 -1.08 15.03 11.84
N GLU A 182 -0.68 15.98 12.69
CA GLU A 182 0.39 16.93 12.41
C GLU A 182 1.76 16.24 12.31
N GLU A 183 2.09 15.37 13.26
CA GLU A 183 3.32 14.58 13.24
C GLU A 183 3.44 13.74 11.96
N PHE A 184 2.32 13.16 11.50
CA PHE A 184 2.31 12.43 10.24
C PHE A 184 2.56 13.33 9.03
N ILE A 185 1.93 14.51 8.94
CA ILE A 185 2.17 15.46 7.84
C ILE A 185 3.66 15.83 7.79
N ASN A 186 4.24 16.20 8.93
CA ASN A 186 5.66 16.55 9.03
C ASN A 186 6.56 15.38 8.60
N LEU A 187 6.25 14.16 9.05
CA LEU A 187 6.98 12.96 8.66
C LEU A 187 6.85 12.67 7.16
N LEU A 188 5.65 12.76 6.58
CA LEU A 188 5.39 12.52 5.17
C LEU A 188 6.19 13.49 4.29
N ILE A 189 6.13 14.79 4.58
CA ILE A 189 6.86 15.82 3.83
C ILE A 189 8.38 15.58 3.94
N LYS A 190 8.88 15.32 5.15
CA LYS A 190 10.29 14.97 5.37
C LYS A 190 10.74 13.80 4.50
N LYS A 191 9.98 12.70 4.46
CA LYS A 191 10.32 11.52 3.65
C LYS A 191 10.30 11.78 2.14
N ILE A 192 9.42 12.68 1.68
CA ILE A 192 9.36 13.12 0.28
C ILE A 192 10.61 13.94 -0.06
N GLU A 193 10.96 14.93 0.77
CA GLU A 193 12.17 15.73 0.61
C GLU A 193 13.44 14.86 0.62
N GLU A 194 13.56 13.94 1.57
CA GLU A 194 14.68 12.98 1.62
C GLU A 194 14.80 12.18 0.32
N SER A 195 13.68 11.79 -0.29
CA SER A 195 13.66 11.08 -1.58
C SER A 195 14.15 11.97 -2.72
N HIS A 196 13.70 13.22 -2.79
CA HIS A 196 14.17 14.17 -3.80
C HIS A 196 15.66 14.47 -3.66
N ARG A 197 16.16 14.67 -2.43
CA ARG A 197 17.60 14.87 -2.18
C ARG A 197 18.43 13.69 -2.65
N ARG A 198 17.99 12.44 -2.38
CA ARG A 198 18.66 11.24 -2.89
C ARG A 198 18.68 11.20 -4.42
N GLN A 199 17.57 11.55 -5.07
CA GLN A 199 17.47 11.55 -6.54
C GLN A 199 18.40 12.60 -7.16
N ILE A 200 18.42 13.82 -6.62
CA ILE A 200 19.35 14.87 -7.03
C ILE A 200 20.79 14.37 -6.96
N HIS A 201 21.20 13.80 -5.82
CA HIS A 201 22.55 13.28 -5.64
C HIS A 201 22.91 12.16 -6.64
N ILE A 202 21.99 11.23 -6.91
CA ILE A 202 22.21 10.17 -7.90
C ILE A 202 22.36 10.77 -9.31
N SER A 203 21.51 11.72 -9.67
CA SER A 203 21.54 12.39 -10.97
C SER A 203 22.84 13.20 -11.16
N GLU A 204 23.28 13.94 -10.14
CA GLU A 204 24.55 14.67 -10.16
C GLU A 204 25.74 13.74 -10.33
N LYS A 205 25.76 12.61 -9.60
CA LYS A 205 26.82 11.60 -9.74
C LYS A 205 26.86 11.01 -11.15
N ALA A 206 25.70 10.70 -11.73
CA ALA A 206 25.60 10.19 -13.09
C ALA A 206 26.04 11.23 -14.14
N LEU A 207 25.66 12.49 -13.96
CA LEU A 207 26.07 13.58 -14.84
C LEU A 207 27.60 13.77 -14.82
N ASN A 208 28.21 13.78 -13.63
CA ASN A 208 29.66 13.92 -13.48
C ASN A 208 30.41 12.76 -14.16
N ALA A 209 29.93 11.52 -14.02
CA ALA A 209 30.52 10.36 -14.69
C ALA A 209 30.48 10.47 -16.23
N LEU A 210 29.40 11.04 -16.78
CA LEU A 210 29.28 11.30 -18.22
C LEU A 210 30.15 12.49 -18.68
N ALA A 211 30.23 13.55 -17.87
CA ALA A 211 31.01 14.75 -18.16
C ALA A 211 32.52 14.46 -18.23
N ASN A 212 33.01 13.48 -17.47
CA ASN A 212 34.41 13.03 -17.53
C ASN A 212 34.82 12.46 -18.90
N GLY A 213 33.86 12.21 -19.82
CA GLY A 213 34.13 11.86 -21.22
C GLY A 213 34.65 10.43 -21.45
N GLU A 214 35.23 9.77 -20.44
CA GLU A 214 35.77 8.41 -20.55
C GLU A 214 34.73 7.40 -21.04
N ILE A 215 33.50 7.47 -20.51
CA ILE A 215 32.40 6.59 -20.93
C ILE A 215 32.10 6.79 -22.41
N LYS A 216 31.96 8.04 -22.87
CA LYS A 216 31.66 8.37 -24.27
C LYS A 216 32.79 7.89 -25.19
N THR A 217 34.03 8.18 -24.84
CA THR A 217 35.21 7.78 -25.62
C THR A 217 35.32 6.26 -25.73
N ASN A 218 35.10 5.52 -24.64
CA ASN A 218 35.14 4.06 -24.66
C ASN A 218 34.01 3.46 -25.50
N LEU A 219 32.79 4.00 -25.41
CA LEU A 219 31.66 3.56 -26.21
C LEU A 219 31.90 3.77 -27.72
N ILE A 220 32.44 4.93 -28.11
CA ILE A 220 32.80 5.21 -29.51
C ILE A 220 33.86 4.21 -29.99
N LYS A 221 34.92 4.01 -29.21
CA LYS A 221 35.99 3.05 -29.55
C LYS A 221 35.46 1.62 -29.74
N LEU A 222 34.57 1.16 -28.85
CA LEU A 222 33.95 -0.17 -28.96
C LEU A 222 33.04 -0.28 -30.19
N ASN A 223 32.32 0.79 -30.53
CA ASN A 223 31.53 0.85 -31.75
C ASN A 223 32.41 0.74 -33.01
N ASP A 224 33.49 1.51 -33.10
CA ASP A 224 34.40 1.50 -34.25
C ASP A 224 35.02 0.11 -34.48
N ILE A 225 35.36 -0.59 -33.39
CA ILE A 225 35.83 -1.99 -33.44
C ILE A 225 34.75 -2.91 -34.00
N SER A 226 33.49 -2.73 -33.59
CA SER A 226 32.35 -3.53 -34.04
C SER A 226 32.07 -3.30 -35.53
N GLU A 227 32.00 -2.04 -35.97
CA GLU A 227 31.83 -1.68 -37.38
C GLU A 227 32.95 -2.25 -38.27
N SER A 228 34.19 -2.20 -37.79
CA SER A 228 35.34 -2.75 -38.53
C SER A 228 35.28 -4.26 -38.71
N LYS A 229 34.58 -5.00 -37.82
CA LYS A 229 34.33 -6.44 -37.99
C LYS A 229 33.25 -6.70 -39.03
N ILE A 230 32.18 -5.89 -39.04
CA ILE A 230 31.09 -6.02 -40.01
C ILE A 230 31.60 -5.78 -41.44
N LYS A 231 32.45 -4.77 -41.64
CA LYS A 231 33.03 -4.44 -42.97
C LYS A 231 33.95 -5.53 -43.55
N LYS A 232 34.30 -6.55 -42.76
CA LYS A 232 35.15 -7.68 -43.18
C LYS A 232 34.35 -8.94 -43.54
N ILE A 233 33.03 -8.89 -43.44
CA ILE A 233 32.09 -9.90 -43.92
C ILE A 233 31.70 -9.52 -45.36
#